data_AF-A0A966SLJ6-F1
#
_entry.id   AF-A0A966SLJ6-F1
#
_cell.length_a   1.000
_cell.length_b   1.000
_cell.length_c   1.000
_cell.angle_alpha   90.00
_cell.angle_beta   90.00
_cell.angle_gamma   90.00
#
_symmetry.space_group_name_H-M   'P 1'
#
loop_
_entity.id
_entity.type
_entity.pdbx_description
1 polymer ?
#
loop_
_entity_poly.entity_id
_entity_poly.type
_entity_poly.pdbx_seq_one_letter_code
_entity_poly.pdbx_strand_id
1 'polypeptide(L)'
;LGCPEAGYGMAVDASGHAHVTGTFAGKVEFGNNTLYSMGIGDVFVTELDREGRVIWARQAGATFSEPIAGHGLAVDRGGNTYIIGYFRGNVAFGDTVLKSQGETDIFLAKITAQFSPRR
;
A
#
# COMPACT_ATOMS: atom_id res chain seq x y z
N LEU A 1 20.19 -0.30 -14.30
CA LEU A 1 18.77 -0.55 -14.62
C LEU A 1 18.32 -1.70 -13.74
N GLY A 2 17.72 -1.38 -12.61
CA GLY A 2 17.38 -2.35 -11.57
C GLY A 2 16.89 -1.58 -10.37
N CYS A 3 15.61 -1.18 -10.39
CA CYS A 3 14.96 -0.73 -9.17
C CYS A 3 14.66 -2.01 -8.37
N PRO A 4 15.21 -2.17 -7.15
CA PRO A 4 14.98 -3.36 -6.36
C PRO A 4 13.51 -3.43 -5.99
N GLU A 5 12.80 -4.44 -6.49
CA GLU A 5 11.49 -4.86 -5.99
C GLU A 5 11.71 -5.41 -4.57
N ALA A 6 11.73 -4.53 -3.57
CA ALA A 6 11.85 -4.93 -2.18
C ALA A 6 10.45 -5.07 -1.55
N GLY A 7 10.19 -6.22 -0.94
CA GLY A 7 9.03 -6.40 -0.06
C GLY A 7 9.29 -5.65 1.24
N TYR A 8 8.45 -4.68 1.58
CA TYR A 8 8.75 -3.74 2.67
C TYR A 8 7.93 -3.97 3.95
N GLY A 9 6.98 -4.90 3.96
CA GLY A 9 6.35 -5.31 5.22
C GLY A 9 5.22 -6.30 5.02
N MET A 10 5.13 -7.26 5.94
CA MET A 10 3.99 -8.15 6.08
C MET A 10 3.63 -8.30 7.55
N ALA A 11 2.34 -8.32 7.85
CA ALA A 11 1.82 -8.67 9.16
C ALA A 11 0.58 -9.55 9.00
N VAL A 12 0.27 -10.32 10.04
CA VAL A 12 -0.92 -11.18 10.08
C VAL A 12 -1.82 -10.67 11.20
N ASP A 13 -3.12 -10.54 10.92
CA ASP A 13 -4.09 -10.13 11.93
C ASP A 13 -4.57 -11.30 12.80
N ALA A 14 -5.38 -11.00 13.82
CA ALA A 14 -5.92 -12.02 14.72
C ALA A 14 -6.85 -13.03 14.00
N SER A 15 -7.38 -12.67 12.83
CA SER A 15 -8.17 -13.53 11.96
C SER A 15 -7.30 -14.39 11.04
N GLY A 16 -5.98 -14.25 11.05
CA GLY A 16 -5.07 -15.00 10.19
C GLY A 16 -5.00 -14.48 8.75
N HIS A 17 -5.52 -13.28 8.48
CA HIS A 17 -5.35 -12.64 7.17
C HIS A 17 -3.98 -11.96 7.10
N ALA A 18 -3.30 -12.07 5.95
CA ALA A 18 -2.01 -11.46 5.72
C ALA A 18 -2.17 -10.10 5.06
N HIS A 19 -1.52 -9.08 5.63
CA HIS A 19 -1.47 -7.72 5.12
C HIS A 19 -0.07 -7.47 4.60
N VAL A 20 0.06 -7.11 3.32
CA VAL A 20 1.35 -7.00 2.63
C VAL A 20 1.47 -5.63 1.97
N THR A 21 2.64 -5.02 2.07
CA THR A 21 2.98 -3.79 1.33
C THR A 21 4.29 -3.92 0.58
N GLY A 22 4.39 -3.17 -0.51
CA GLY A 22 5.60 -3.07 -1.31
C GLY A 22 5.45 -1.96 -2.35
N THR A 23 6.40 -1.90 -3.28
CA THR A 23 6.36 -0.96 -4.41
C THR A 23 6.14 -1.72 -5.72
N PHE A 24 5.44 -1.11 -6.68
CA PHE A 24 5.27 -1.65 -8.02
C PHE A 24 5.40 -0.55 -9.07
N ALA A 25 5.79 -0.91 -10.29
CA ALA A 25 5.86 -0.01 -11.44
C ALA A 25 5.09 -0.61 -12.62
N GLY A 26 4.38 0.23 -13.37
CA GLY A 26 3.53 -0.21 -14.47
C GLY A 26 2.25 -0.87 -13.96
N LYS A 27 1.96 -2.06 -14.47
CA LYS A 27 0.75 -2.82 -14.14
C LYS A 27 1.08 -3.94 -13.16
N VAL A 28 0.28 -4.08 -12.11
CA VAL A 28 0.31 -5.24 -11.20
C VAL A 28 -1.10 -5.80 -11.01
N GLU A 29 -1.20 -7.12 -10.87
CA GLU A 29 -2.45 -7.84 -10.69
C GLU A 29 -2.47 -8.52 -9.31
N PHE A 30 -3.56 -8.29 -8.56
CA PHE A 30 -3.86 -8.90 -7.27
C PHE A 30 -5.20 -9.63 -7.37
N GLY A 31 -5.18 -10.87 -7.82
CA GLY A 31 -6.39 -11.61 -8.15
C GLY A 31 -7.19 -10.89 -9.24
N ASN A 32 -8.43 -10.48 -8.93
CA ASN A 32 -9.26 -9.71 -9.86
C ASN A 32 -9.03 -8.18 -9.79
N ASN A 33 -8.14 -7.70 -8.90
CA ASN A 33 -7.82 -6.29 -8.78
C ASN A 33 -6.61 -5.96 -9.66
N THR A 34 -6.72 -4.96 -10.54
CA THR A 34 -5.59 -4.45 -11.32
C THR A 34 -5.25 -3.06 -10.85
N LEU A 35 -3.97 -2.83 -10.55
CA LEU A 35 -3.43 -1.53 -10.16
C LEU A 35 -2.46 -1.03 -11.24
N TYR A 36 -2.46 0.28 -11.47
CA TYR A 36 -1.59 0.95 -12.45
C TYR A 36 -0.84 2.06 -11.75
N SER A 37 0.50 2.04 -11.80
CA SER A 37 1.29 3.07 -11.14
C SER A 37 1.03 4.43 -11.79
N MET A 38 0.93 5.47 -10.97
CA MET A 38 0.70 6.85 -11.42
C MET A 38 1.98 7.52 -11.93
N GLY A 39 3.14 6.96 -11.61
CA GLY A 39 4.47 7.43 -12.04
C GLY A 39 5.47 6.29 -12.18
N ILE A 40 6.72 6.53 -11.79
CA ILE A 40 7.81 5.53 -11.89
C ILE A 40 7.67 4.35 -10.92
N GLY A 41 6.84 4.50 -9.90
CA GLY A 41 6.51 3.45 -8.95
C GLY A 41 5.60 3.94 -7.84
N ASP A 42 4.64 3.12 -7.46
CA ASP A 42 3.65 3.38 -6.42
C ASP A 42 3.80 2.35 -5.30
N VAL A 43 3.34 2.71 -4.10
CA VAL A 43 3.20 1.76 -2.99
C VAL A 43 1.88 1.01 -3.18
N PHE A 44 1.91 -0.31 -3.03
CA PHE A 44 0.69 -1.10 -2.88
C PHE A 44 0.52 -1.56 -1.43
N VAL A 45 -0.72 -1.79 -1.04
CA VAL A 45 -1.09 -2.57 0.14
C VAL A 45 -2.18 -3.54 -0.26
N THR A 46 -2.10 -4.77 0.22
CA THR A 46 -3.10 -5.81 -0.04
C THR A 46 -3.38 -6.62 1.21
N GLU A 47 -4.62 -7.10 1.34
CA GLU A 47 -5.02 -8.09 2.33
C GLU A 47 -5.34 -9.40 1.63
N LEU A 48 -4.77 -10.49 2.15
CA LEU A 48 -4.97 -11.86 1.70
C LEU A 48 -5.68 -12.64 2.80
N ASP A 49 -6.66 -13.47 2.46
CA ASP A 49 -7.24 -14.41 3.40
C ASP A 49 -6.27 -15.56 3.72
N ARG A 50 -6.69 -16.48 4.61
CA ARG A 50 -5.88 -17.64 5.05
C ARG A 50 -5.48 -18.58 3.93
N GLU A 51 -6.20 -18.56 2.82
CA GLU A 51 -5.92 -19.37 1.63
C GLU A 51 -5.06 -18.60 0.60
N GLY A 52 -4.62 -17.39 0.93
CA GLY A 52 -3.83 -16.52 0.05
C GLY A 52 -4.66 -15.81 -1.02
N ARG A 53 -5.99 -15.81 -0.92
CA ARG A 53 -6.86 -15.10 -1.88
C ARG A 53 -6.93 -13.63 -1.50
N VAL A 54 -6.84 -12.76 -2.51
CA VAL A 54 -6.91 -11.30 -2.32
C VAL A 54 -8.31 -10.88 -1.89
N ILE A 55 -8.41 -10.23 -0.74
CA ILE A 55 -9.63 -9.58 -0.23
C ILE A 55 -9.75 -8.19 -0.85
N TRP A 56 -8.68 -7.39 -0.80
CA TRP A 56 -8.59 -6.09 -1.43
C TRP A 56 -7.13 -5.75 -1.77
N ALA A 57 -6.95 -4.90 -2.77
CA ALA A 57 -5.66 -4.28 -3.08
C ALA A 57 -5.86 -2.78 -3.30
N ARG A 58 -4.96 -1.97 -2.75
CA ARG A 58 -4.97 -0.50 -2.84
C ARG A 58 -3.58 0.01 -3.18
N GLN A 59 -3.51 1.17 -3.83
CA GLN A 59 -2.25 1.86 -4.09
C GLN A 59 -2.21 3.25 -3.47
N ALA A 60 -1.00 3.71 -3.21
CA ALA A 60 -0.66 5.09 -2.95
C ALA A 60 0.45 5.51 -3.91
N GLY A 61 0.20 6.55 -4.69
CA GLY A 61 1.00 6.87 -5.85
C GLY A 61 1.22 8.36 -6.05
N ALA A 62 2.31 8.71 -6.71
CA ALA A 62 2.58 10.06 -7.17
C ALA A 62 2.68 10.06 -8.69
N THR A 63 2.23 11.15 -9.32
CA THR A 63 2.34 11.33 -10.78
C THR A 63 3.75 11.64 -11.25
N PHE A 64 4.74 11.69 -10.36
CA PHE A 64 6.09 12.17 -10.64
C PHE A 64 7.12 11.04 -10.76
N SER A 65 8.28 11.41 -11.29
CA SER A 65 9.43 10.55 -11.60
C SER A 65 10.30 10.19 -10.39
N GLU A 66 9.83 10.42 -9.16
CA GLU A 66 10.60 10.21 -7.93
C GLU A 66 10.02 9.05 -7.11
N PRO A 67 10.84 8.14 -6.58
CA PRO A 67 10.37 6.91 -5.97
C PRO A 67 9.72 7.15 -4.60
N ILE A 68 8.54 6.59 -4.40
CA ILE A 68 7.90 6.44 -3.08
C ILE A 68 8.32 5.06 -2.52
N ALA A 69 8.65 4.99 -1.23
CA ALA A 69 8.85 3.71 -0.55
C ALA A 69 7.94 3.62 0.68
N GLY A 70 7.06 2.62 0.68
CA GLY A 70 6.46 2.11 1.92
C GLY A 70 7.50 1.28 2.64
N HIS A 71 7.69 1.45 3.95
CA HIS A 71 8.79 0.85 4.71
C HIS A 71 8.35 -0.02 5.89
N GLY A 72 7.13 0.17 6.39
CA GLY A 72 6.65 -0.55 7.55
C GLY A 72 5.16 -0.74 7.50
N LEU A 73 4.71 -1.87 8.04
CA LEU A 73 3.32 -2.25 8.12
C LEU A 73 3.03 -2.83 9.52
N ALA A 74 1.92 -2.41 10.11
CA ALA A 74 1.37 -2.98 11.33
C ALA A 74 -0.14 -3.18 11.18
N VAL A 75 -0.71 -4.14 11.91
CA VAL A 75 -2.16 -4.40 11.91
C VAL A 75 -2.68 -4.39 13.34
N ASP A 76 -3.78 -3.69 13.57
CA ASP A 76 -4.43 -3.67 14.89
C ASP A 76 -5.37 -4.86 15.10
N ARG A 77 -5.90 -5.02 16.32
CA ARG A 77 -6.85 -6.10 16.66
C ARG A 77 -8.18 -6.00 15.91
N GLY A 78 -8.50 -4.84 15.34
CA GLY A 78 -9.67 -4.62 14.50
C GLY A 78 -9.44 -4.92 13.02
N GLY A 79 -8.24 -5.41 12.65
CA GLY A 79 -7.87 -5.71 11.26
C GLY A 79 -7.50 -4.46 10.45
N ASN A 80 -7.34 -3.29 11.09
CA ASN A 80 -6.92 -2.10 10.34
C ASN A 80 -5.41 -2.16 10.08
N THR A 81 -5.02 -1.87 8.84
CA THR A 81 -3.63 -1.81 8.42
C THR A 81 -3.08 -0.39 8.61
N TYR A 82 -1.88 -0.28 9.12
CA TYR A 82 -1.12 0.96 9.26
C TYR A 82 0.13 0.82 8.43
N ILE A 83 0.36 1.75 7.52
CA ILE A 83 1.58 1.80 6.72
C ILE A 83 2.32 3.09 6.96
N ILE A 84 3.64 3.00 7.01
CA ILE A 84 4.56 4.13 7.06
C ILE A 84 5.49 4.10 5.86
N GLY A 85 5.96 5.27 5.46
CA GLY A 85 6.92 5.41 4.40
C GLY A 85 7.36 6.86 4.25
N TYR A 86 8.05 7.13 3.15
CA TYR A 86 8.41 8.49 2.76
C TYR A 86 7.90 8.79 1.36
N PHE A 87 7.70 10.06 1.07
CA PHE A 87 7.27 10.54 -0.23
C PHE A 87 7.96 11.87 -0.58
N ARG A 88 7.97 12.18 -1.87
CA ARG A 88 8.42 13.47 -2.42
C ARG A 88 7.29 14.08 -3.24
N GLY A 89 7.19 15.40 -3.28
CA GLY A 89 6.15 16.09 -4.05
C GLY A 89 4.74 15.76 -3.55
N ASN A 90 3.83 15.38 -4.45
CA ASN A 90 2.44 15.06 -4.12
C ASN A 90 2.19 13.55 -4.23
N VAL A 91 1.60 12.94 -3.21
CA VAL A 91 1.16 11.54 -3.22
C VAL A 91 -0.33 11.45 -2.93
N ALA A 92 -1.04 10.62 -3.69
CA ALA A 92 -2.46 10.34 -3.51
C ALA A 92 -2.66 9.01 -2.77
N PHE A 93 -3.51 9.03 -1.76
CA PHE A 93 -4.03 7.89 -1.01
C PHE A 93 -5.56 7.88 -1.15
N GLY A 94 -6.07 7.22 -2.19
CA GLY A 94 -7.47 7.39 -2.58
C GLY A 94 -7.77 8.86 -2.89
N ASP A 95 -8.79 9.43 -2.23
CA ASP A 95 -9.19 10.83 -2.42
C ASP A 95 -8.34 11.84 -1.62
N THR A 96 -7.42 11.35 -0.78
CA THR A 96 -6.55 12.22 0.03
C THR A 96 -5.24 12.46 -0.70
N VAL A 97 -4.84 13.73 -0.85
CA VAL A 97 -3.55 14.12 -1.41
C VAL A 97 -2.67 14.71 -0.33
N LEU A 98 -1.48 14.15 -0.15
CA LEU A 98 -0.44 14.71 0.72
C LEU A 98 0.58 15.46 -0.14
N LYS A 99 1.04 16.62 0.35
CA LYS A 99 2.03 17.47 -0.31
C LYS A 99 3.25 17.67 0.59
N SER A 100 4.41 17.28 0.07
CA SER A 100 5.70 17.46 0.73
C SER A 100 6.02 18.94 0.89
N GLN A 101 6.50 19.35 2.06
CA GLN A 101 6.96 20.73 2.34
C GLN A 101 8.48 20.90 2.15
N GLY A 102 9.19 19.82 1.82
CA GLY A 102 10.62 19.83 1.49
C GLY A 102 10.95 18.77 0.44
N GLU A 103 12.19 18.29 0.45
CA GLU A 103 12.62 17.24 -0.49
C GLU A 103 11.97 15.89 -0.20
N THR A 104 11.81 15.51 1.07
CA THR A 104 11.27 14.21 1.49
C THR A 104 10.56 14.34 2.82
N ASP A 105 9.29 13.94 2.85
CA ASP A 105 8.46 13.90 4.05
C ASP A 105 8.05 12.46 4.38
N ILE A 106 7.73 12.20 5.65
CA ILE A 106 7.19 10.91 6.09
C ILE A 106 5.66 10.91 6.00
N PHE A 107 5.07 9.72 5.81
CA PHE A 107 3.63 9.54 5.97
C PHE A 107 3.32 8.39 6.92
N LEU A 108 2.14 8.47 7.54
CA LEU A 108 1.44 7.38 8.20
C LEU A 108 0.03 7.33 7.62
N ALA A 109 -0.36 6.19 7.07
CA ALA A 109 -1.72 5.98 6.56
C ALA A 109 -2.37 4.79 7.27
N LYS A 110 -3.65 4.96 7.63
CA LYS A 110 -4.51 3.90 8.16
C LYS A 110 -5.48 3.45 7.08
N ILE A 111 -5.50 2.16 6.80
CA ILE A 111 -6.47 1.50 5.94
C ILE A 111 -7.44 0.75 6.85
N THR A 112 -8.71 1.13 6.81
CA THR A 112 -9.73 0.49 7.63
C THR A 112 -10.10 -0.87 7.06
N ALA A 113 -10.26 -1.85 7.96
CA ALA A 113 -10.84 -3.12 7.59
C ALA A 113 -12.21 -2.89 6.95
N GLN A 114 -12.42 -3.42 5.75
CA GLN A 114 -13.77 -3.50 5.21
C GLN A 114 -14.51 -4.58 6.02
N PHE A 115 -15.31 -4.16 7.00
CA PHE A 115 -16.37 -5.02 7.50
C PHE A 115 -17.32 -5.29 6.34
N SER A 116 -17.17 -6.45 5.70
CA SER A 116 -18.22 -7.01 4.85
C SER A 116 -19.09 -7.89 5.75
N PRO A 117 -20.24 -7.43 6.26
CA PRO A 117 -21.24 -8.36 6.75
C PRO A 117 -21.64 -9.20 5.54
N ARG A 118 -21.19 -10.46 5.47
CA ARG A 118 -21.71 -11.40 4.50
C ARG A 118 -23.23 -11.47 4.74
N ARG A 119 -24.00 -11.07 3.74
CA ARG A 119 -25.42 -11.44 3.66
C ARG A 119 -25.51 -12.92 3.32
#